data_AF-A0A4V2V399-F1
#
_entry.id   AF-A0A4V2V399-F1
#
_cell.length_a   1.000
_cell.length_b   1.000
_cell.length_c   1.000
_cell.angle_alpha   90.00
_cell.angle_beta   90.00
_cell.angle_gamma   90.00
#
_symmetry.space_group_name_H-M   'P 1'
#
loop_
_entity.id
_entity.type
_entity.pdbx_description
1 polymer ?
#
loop_
_entity_poly.entity_id
_entity_poly.type
_entity_poly.pdbx_seq_one_letter_code
_entity_poly.pdbx_strand_id
1 'polypeptide(L)'
;MIDRALLTDWIGRLVGGLTGLKDEGHFDEPYLDGTKGDYVSFDNWEWPQGVGLYGLAQLWLQTGDDKAKAILEAWYANQLAAGLPSQNVNTTAPMLALSLLWRKTRDEKWEAPRRDWADRSALSSATPIAPPLSVSLTSA
;
A
#
# COMPACT_ATOMS: atom_id res chain seq x y z
N MET A 1 -26.84 -21.89 7.55
CA MET A 1 -26.21 -21.51 6.26
C MET A 1 -26.16 -20.00 6.24
N ILE A 2 -24.98 -19.39 6.03
CA ILE A 2 -24.89 -17.93 5.88
C ILE A 2 -25.33 -17.61 4.45
N ASP A 3 -26.39 -16.82 4.28
CA ASP A 3 -26.81 -16.38 2.95
C ASP A 3 -25.99 -15.16 2.48
N ARG A 4 -26.05 -14.91 1.16
CA ARG A 4 -25.26 -13.84 0.52
C ARG A 4 -25.63 -12.44 1.04
N ALA A 5 -26.90 -12.18 1.35
CA ALA A 5 -27.33 -10.87 1.81
C ALA A 5 -26.77 -10.57 3.20
N LEU A 6 -26.80 -11.55 4.10
CA LEU A 6 -26.22 -11.44 5.43
C LEU A 6 -24.70 -11.25 5.38
N LEU A 7 -24.00 -11.98 4.50
CA LEU A 7 -22.56 -11.80 4.32
C LEU A 7 -22.20 -10.41 3.78
N THR A 8 -22.97 -9.90 2.80
CA THR A 8 -22.77 -8.54 2.27
C THR A 8 -23.00 -7.48 3.33
N ASP A 9 -24.02 -7.63 4.19
CA ASP A 9 -24.24 -6.72 5.33
C ASP A 9 -23.05 -6.69 6.28
N TRP A 10 -22.54 -7.87 6.67
CA TRP A 10 -21.41 -7.97 7.59
C TRP A 10 -20.13 -7.39 7.01
N ILE A 11 -19.84 -7.64 5.73
CA ILE A 11 -18.71 -7.02 5.04
C ILE A 11 -18.88 -5.50 5.03
N GLY A 12 -20.09 -5.00 4.74
CA GLY A 12 -20.37 -3.56 4.77
C GLY A 12 -20.10 -2.93 6.14
N ARG A 13 -20.50 -3.60 7.22
CA ARG A 13 -20.24 -3.15 8.60
C ARG A 13 -18.75 -3.19 8.96
N LEU A 14 -18.03 -4.22 8.52
CA LEU A 14 -16.58 -4.33 8.71
C LEU A 14 -15.83 -3.22 7.95
N VAL A 15 -16.21 -2.96 6.70
CA VAL A 15 -15.66 -1.84 5.92
C VAL A 15 -15.94 -0.52 6.59
N GLY A 16 -17.19 -0.29 7.04
CA GLY A 16 -17.55 0.91 7.78
C GLY A 16 -16.71 1.11 9.04
N GLY A 17 -16.56 0.06 9.86
CA GLY A 17 -15.72 0.10 11.05
C GLY A 17 -14.24 0.36 10.74
N LEU A 18 -13.68 -0.36 9.75
CA LEU A 18 -12.29 -0.18 9.31
C LEU A 18 -12.02 1.26 8.86
N THR A 19 -12.86 1.81 7.98
CA THR A 19 -12.68 3.18 7.44
C THR A 19 -12.94 4.27 8.48
N GLY A 20 -13.63 3.95 9.58
CA GLY A 20 -13.92 4.86 10.68
C GLY A 20 -12.86 4.88 11.78
N LEU A 21 -11.82 4.03 11.73
CA LEU A 21 -10.81 3.97 12.77
C LEU A 21 -10.04 5.30 12.89
N LYS A 22 -9.82 5.72 14.14
CA LYS A 22 -9.06 6.91 14.55
C LYS A 22 -8.24 6.58 15.79
N ASP A 23 -7.00 7.03 15.84
CA ASP A 23 -6.21 6.99 17.08
C ASP A 23 -6.81 7.98 18.10
N GLU A 24 -7.22 7.45 19.23
CA GLU A 24 -7.73 8.22 20.37
C GLU A 24 -6.65 8.45 21.45
N GLY A 25 -5.39 8.06 21.18
CA GLY A 25 -4.26 8.25 22.08
C GLY A 25 -4.12 7.19 23.17
N HIS A 26 -4.76 6.02 23.00
CA HIS A 26 -4.68 4.91 23.97
C HIS A 26 -3.43 4.04 23.79
N PHE A 27 -2.74 4.17 22.64
CA PHE A 27 -1.55 3.38 22.31
C PHE A 27 -0.34 4.30 22.15
N ASP A 28 0.79 3.87 22.70
CA ASP A 28 2.08 4.59 22.62
C ASP A 28 3.11 3.69 21.93
N GLU A 29 3.01 3.63 20.61
CA GLU A 29 3.95 2.92 19.75
C GLU A 29 4.55 3.92 18.75
N PRO A 30 5.84 4.26 18.86
CA PRO A 30 6.48 5.17 17.91
C PRO A 30 6.70 4.51 16.54
N TYR A 31 6.83 5.33 15.50
CA TYR A 31 7.34 4.86 14.22
C TYR A 31 8.80 4.42 14.33
N LEU A 32 9.31 3.75 13.30
CA LEU A 32 10.71 3.29 13.25
C LEU A 32 11.73 4.43 13.31
N ASP A 33 11.34 5.66 12.99
CA ASP A 33 12.17 6.86 13.11
C ASP A 33 12.10 7.55 14.49
N GLY A 34 11.31 6.98 15.42
CA GLY A 34 11.14 7.49 16.78
C GLY A 34 10.08 8.58 16.93
N THR A 35 9.44 9.03 15.85
CA THR A 35 8.32 9.98 15.94
C THR A 35 7.04 9.27 16.42
N LYS A 36 6.05 10.04 16.92
CA LYS A 36 4.80 9.48 17.45
C LYS A 36 4.06 8.70 16.36
N GLY A 37 3.81 7.41 16.59
CA GLY A 37 3.11 6.54 15.65
C GLY A 37 1.59 6.67 15.73
N ASP A 38 0.93 6.43 14.60
CA ASP A 38 -0.52 6.24 14.48
C ASP A 38 -0.79 4.99 13.63
N TYR A 39 -0.79 3.81 14.26
CA TYR A 39 -1.08 2.56 13.57
C TYR A 39 -2.59 2.26 13.49
N VAL A 40 -3.45 3.13 14.05
CA VAL A 40 -4.89 2.89 14.22
C VAL A 40 -5.71 3.63 13.17
N SER A 41 -5.46 4.92 12.95
CA SER A 41 -6.26 5.74 12.05
C SER A 41 -6.24 5.17 10.64
N PHE A 42 -7.41 5.03 10.03
CA PHE A 42 -7.50 4.51 8.66
C PHE A 42 -6.77 5.39 7.65
N ASP A 43 -6.77 6.70 7.88
CA ASP A 43 -6.16 7.68 6.97
C ASP A 43 -4.62 7.76 7.11
N ASN A 44 -4.00 6.97 7.99
CA ASN A 44 -2.54 6.95 8.13
C ASN A 44 -1.85 5.95 7.17
N TRP A 45 -0.58 6.16 6.84
CA TRP A 45 0.18 5.28 5.96
C TRP A 45 1.04 4.28 6.75
N GLU A 46 0.49 3.11 7.06
CA GLU A 46 1.23 2.04 7.72
C GLU A 46 0.74 0.63 7.31
N TRP A 47 1.44 -0.41 7.79
CA TRP A 47 1.15 -1.79 7.38
C TRP A 47 -0.27 -2.29 7.70
N PRO A 48 -0.95 -1.93 8.82
CA PRO A 48 -2.33 -2.37 9.07
C PRO A 48 -3.29 -1.80 8.03
N GLN A 49 -3.11 -0.54 7.65
CA GLN A 49 -3.89 0.11 6.59
C GLN A 49 -3.61 -0.56 5.24
N GLY A 50 -2.36 -0.93 4.95
CA GLY A 50 -2.02 -1.71 3.77
C GLY A 50 -2.80 -3.03 3.65
N VAL A 51 -2.94 -3.76 4.76
CA VAL A 51 -3.76 -4.99 4.82
C VAL A 51 -5.25 -4.67 4.60
N GLY A 52 -5.78 -3.62 5.22
CA GLY A 52 -7.17 -3.18 5.03
C GLY A 52 -7.48 -2.78 3.58
N LEU A 53 -6.58 -2.03 2.96
CA LEU A 53 -6.68 -1.62 1.54
C LEU A 53 -6.62 -2.83 0.60
N TYR A 54 -5.81 -3.86 0.91
CA TYR A 54 -5.82 -5.10 0.15
C TYR A 54 -7.18 -5.80 0.24
N GLY A 55 -7.81 -5.84 1.42
CA GLY A 55 -9.18 -6.34 1.59
C GLY A 55 -10.19 -5.59 0.73
N LEU A 56 -10.14 -4.26 0.73
CA LEU A 56 -10.99 -3.41 -0.13
C LEU A 56 -10.74 -3.66 -1.63
N ALA A 57 -9.48 -3.82 -2.03
CA ALA A 57 -9.13 -4.12 -3.42
C ALA A 57 -9.69 -5.47 -3.85
N GLN A 58 -9.62 -6.50 -3.00
CA GLN A 58 -10.21 -7.80 -3.27
C GLN A 58 -11.74 -7.74 -3.34
N LEU A 59 -12.37 -7.01 -2.41
CA LEU A 59 -13.82 -6.81 -2.43
C LEU A 59 -14.26 -6.19 -3.76
N TRP A 60 -13.62 -5.10 -4.17
CA TRP A 60 -13.89 -4.45 -5.45
C TRP A 60 -13.63 -5.39 -6.64
N LEU A 61 -12.48 -6.05 -6.70
CA LEU A 61 -12.11 -6.91 -7.83
C LEU A 61 -13.04 -8.12 -8.01
N GLN A 62 -13.54 -8.68 -6.90
CA GLN A 62 -14.38 -9.89 -6.93
C GLN A 62 -15.86 -9.58 -7.14
N THR A 63 -16.33 -8.40 -6.72
CA THR A 63 -17.77 -8.07 -6.71
C THR A 63 -18.16 -6.93 -7.65
N GLY A 64 -17.20 -6.11 -8.08
CA GLY A 64 -17.47 -4.86 -8.77
C GLY A 64 -17.96 -3.74 -7.85
N ASP A 65 -17.73 -3.83 -6.53
CA ASP A 65 -18.16 -2.80 -5.58
C ASP A 65 -17.45 -1.45 -5.83
N ASP A 66 -18.16 -0.53 -6.49
CA ASP A 66 -17.67 0.80 -6.81
C ASP A 66 -17.44 1.67 -5.57
N LYS A 67 -18.09 1.39 -4.43
CA LYS A 67 -17.81 2.12 -3.18
C LYS A 67 -16.46 1.73 -2.63
N ALA A 68 -16.13 0.43 -2.64
CA ALA A 68 -14.80 -0.05 -2.26
C ALA A 68 -13.71 0.54 -3.17
N LYS A 69 -13.97 0.62 -4.48
CA LYS A 69 -13.09 1.31 -5.43
C LYS A 69 -12.90 2.79 -5.08
N ALA A 70 -14.00 3.50 -4.81
CA ALA A 70 -13.97 4.93 -4.49
C ALA A 70 -13.18 5.21 -3.21
N ILE A 71 -13.31 4.36 -2.18
CA ILE A 71 -12.52 4.45 -0.95
C ILE A 71 -11.02 4.32 -1.27
N LEU A 72 -10.63 3.31 -2.07
CA LEU A 72 -9.23 3.13 -2.47
C LEU A 72 -8.70 4.36 -3.22
N GLU A 73 -9.42 4.83 -4.24
CA GLU A 73 -9.01 5.96 -5.07
C GLU A 73 -8.88 7.25 -4.26
N ALA A 74 -9.83 7.51 -3.34
CA ALA A 74 -9.79 8.67 -2.47
C ALA A 74 -8.62 8.59 -1.47
N TRP A 75 -8.42 7.42 -0.85
CA TRP A 75 -7.34 7.21 0.11
C TRP A 75 -5.97 7.43 -0.54
N TYR A 76 -5.69 6.82 -1.70
CA TYR A 76 -4.42 7.05 -2.39
C TYR A 76 -4.26 8.48 -2.89
N ALA A 77 -5.31 9.11 -3.41
CA ALA A 77 -5.24 10.51 -3.83
C ALA A 77 -4.83 11.43 -2.67
N ASN A 78 -5.42 11.24 -1.49
CA ASN A 78 -5.10 12.03 -0.30
C ASN A 78 -3.64 11.81 0.14
N GLN A 79 -3.17 10.56 0.17
CA GLN A 79 -1.79 10.25 0.57
C GLN A 79 -0.75 10.80 -0.40
N LEU A 80 -1.02 10.71 -1.71
CA LEU A 80 -0.13 11.27 -2.72
C LEU A 80 -0.09 12.81 -2.65
N ALA A 81 -1.22 13.46 -2.33
CA ALA A 81 -1.28 14.89 -2.12
C ALA A 81 -0.52 15.35 -0.85
N ALA A 82 -0.55 14.54 0.22
CA ALA A 82 0.20 14.79 1.45
C ALA A 82 1.71 14.51 1.31
N GLY A 83 2.09 13.65 0.36
CA GLY A 83 3.45 13.14 0.19
C GLY A 83 3.63 11.80 0.90
N LEU A 84 4.34 10.87 0.25
CA LEU A 84 4.54 9.52 0.76
C LEU A 84 5.62 9.49 1.86
N PRO A 85 5.49 8.61 2.87
CA PRO A 85 6.49 8.49 3.91
C PRO A 85 7.77 7.82 3.42
N SER A 86 8.79 7.86 4.28
CA SER A 86 10.02 7.08 4.10
C SER A 86 9.71 5.60 3.92
N GLN A 87 10.48 4.96 3.04
CA GLN A 87 10.25 3.58 2.66
C GLN A 87 10.88 2.61 3.67
N ASN A 88 10.08 1.67 4.15
CA ASN A 88 10.49 0.52 4.93
C ASN A 88 9.56 -0.67 4.62
N VAL A 89 9.74 -1.81 5.30
CA VAL A 89 8.91 -3.00 5.07
C VAL A 89 7.42 -2.77 5.37
N ASN A 90 7.10 -1.99 6.41
CA ASN A 90 5.73 -1.70 6.82
C ASN A 90 5.05 -0.74 5.85
N THR A 91 5.71 0.39 5.54
CA THR A 91 5.19 1.40 4.62
C THR A 91 5.12 0.91 3.18
N THR A 92 5.72 -0.26 2.86
CA THR A 92 5.56 -0.91 1.56
C THR A 92 4.23 -1.67 1.43
N ALA A 93 3.60 -2.10 2.53
CA ALA A 93 2.39 -2.92 2.47
C ALA A 93 1.22 -2.27 1.68
N PRO A 94 0.92 -0.96 1.81
CA PRO A 94 -0.11 -0.31 0.99
C PRO A 94 0.14 -0.42 -0.52
N MET A 95 1.40 -0.52 -0.97
CA MET A 95 1.71 -0.54 -2.40
C MET A 95 1.16 -1.76 -3.15
N LEU A 96 0.83 -2.86 -2.45
CA LEU A 96 0.17 -4.01 -3.07
C LEU A 96 -1.21 -3.63 -3.62
N ALA A 97 -2.04 -2.96 -2.82
CA ALA A 97 -3.38 -2.55 -3.24
C ALA A 97 -3.33 -1.47 -4.33
N LEU A 98 -2.38 -0.52 -4.26
CA LEU A 98 -2.15 0.44 -5.35
C LEU A 98 -1.79 -0.26 -6.66
N SER A 99 -0.95 -1.30 -6.59
CA SER A 99 -0.57 -2.09 -7.77
C SER A 99 -1.75 -2.81 -8.40
N LEU A 100 -2.68 -3.33 -7.59
CA LEU A 100 -3.92 -3.94 -8.07
C LEU A 100 -4.86 -2.91 -8.71
N LEU A 101 -5.00 -1.73 -8.08
CA LEU A 101 -5.79 -0.62 -8.59
C LEU A 101 -5.27 -0.17 -9.96
N TRP A 102 -3.97 0.12 -10.08
CA TRP A 102 -3.35 0.47 -11.37
C TRP A 102 -3.48 -0.66 -12.39
N ARG A 103 -3.24 -1.92 -12.01
CA ARG A 103 -3.32 -3.05 -12.95
C ARG A 103 -4.71 -3.16 -13.60
N LYS A 104 -5.77 -2.91 -12.82
CA LYS A 104 -7.17 -3.03 -13.27
C LYS A 104 -7.68 -1.78 -14.01
N THR A 105 -7.28 -0.58 -13.57
CA THR A 105 -7.75 0.70 -14.15
C THR A 105 -6.87 1.21 -15.27
N ARG A 106 -5.56 0.91 -15.23
CA ARG A 106 -4.51 1.53 -16.05
C ARG A 106 -4.48 3.06 -15.97
N ASP A 107 -4.98 3.61 -14.87
CA ASP A 107 -4.99 5.05 -14.65
C ASP A 107 -3.57 5.54 -14.35
N GLU A 108 -3.06 6.45 -15.20
CA GLU A 108 -1.68 6.92 -15.20
C GLU A 108 -1.30 7.61 -13.88
N LYS A 109 -2.26 8.19 -13.16
CA LYS A 109 -1.98 8.86 -11.87
C LYS A 109 -1.43 7.90 -10.81
N TRP A 110 -1.68 6.59 -10.94
CA TRP A 110 -1.17 5.58 -10.02
C TRP A 110 0.16 4.96 -10.45
N GLU A 111 0.57 5.19 -11.70
CA GLU A 111 1.72 4.50 -12.30
C GLU A 111 3.04 4.98 -11.72
N ALA A 112 3.28 6.29 -11.75
CA ALA A 112 4.53 6.87 -11.30
C ALA A 112 4.79 6.58 -9.80
N PRO A 113 3.85 6.81 -8.86
CA PRO A 113 4.09 6.52 -7.45
C PRO A 113 4.44 5.05 -7.18
N ARG A 114 3.77 4.11 -7.85
CA ARG A 114 4.02 2.67 -7.73
C ARG A 114 5.40 2.30 -8.28
N ARG A 115 5.77 2.81 -9.45
CA ARG A 115 7.07 2.53 -10.08
C ARG A 115 8.20 3.12 -9.24
N ASP A 116 8.09 4.38 -8.87
CA ASP A 116 9.10 5.09 -8.11
C ASP A 116 9.35 4.43 -6.73
N TRP A 117 8.30 3.89 -6.08
CA TRP A 117 8.47 3.11 -4.86
C TRP A 117 9.27 1.81 -5.10
N ALA A 118 8.92 1.05 -6.14
CA ALA A 118 9.58 -0.22 -6.46
C ALA A 118 11.06 -0.03 -6.82
N ASP A 119 11.38 1.02 -7.59
CA ASP A 119 12.74 1.29 -8.04
C ASP A 119 13.67 1.63 -6.85
N ARG A 120 13.16 2.39 -5.88
CA ARG A 120 13.90 2.67 -4.62
C ARG A 120 14.15 1.40 -3.80
N SER A 121 13.20 0.45 -3.77
CA SER A 121 13.38 -0.84 -3.10
C SER A 121 14.52 -1.64 -3.73
N ALA A 122 14.58 -1.70 -5.06
CA ALA A 122 15.60 -2.44 -5.78
C ALA A 122 17.01 -1.84 -5.61
N LEU A 123 17.10 -0.50 -5.53
CA LEU A 123 18.36 0.23 -5.36
C LEU A 123 18.92 0.15 -3.92
N SER A 124 18.07 -0.02 -2.90
CA SER A 124 18.51 -0.20 -1.50
C SER A 124 19.24 -1.51 -1.24
N SER A 125 19.09 -2.51 -2.13
CA SER A 125 19.80 -3.80 -2.08
C SER A 125 20.96 -3.91 -3.09
N ALA A 126 21.17 -2.89 -3.92
CA ALA A 126 22.19 -2.92 -4.96
C ALA A 126 23.54 -2.44 -4.41
N THR A 127 24.32 -3.37 -3.87
CA THR A 127 25.78 -3.26 -4.00
C THR A 127 26.07 -3.11 -5.51
N PRO A 128 26.84 -2.12 -5.97
CA PRO A 128 27.14 -2.01 -7.39
C PRO A 128 27.81 -3.31 -7.83
N ILE A 129 27.21 -3.98 -8.82
CA ILE A 129 27.83 -5.12 -9.48
C ILE A 129 29.10 -4.56 -10.11
N ALA A 130 30.27 -4.91 -9.57
CA ALA A 130 31.53 -4.54 -10.18
C ALA A 130 31.50 -4.99 -11.65
N PRO A 131 31.93 -4.15 -12.61
CA PRO A 131 31.95 -4.54 -14.00
C PRO A 131 32.76 -5.85 -14.14
N PRO A 132 32.36 -6.77 -15.05
CA PRO A 132 33.09 -8.01 -15.23
C PRO A 132 34.56 -7.67 -15.52
N LEU A 133 35.46 -8.33 -14.78
CA LEU A 133 36.90 -8.18 -14.97
C LEU A 133 37.22 -8.37 -16.46
N SER A 134 37.74 -7.31 -17.09
CA SER A 134 38.23 -7.39 -18.46
C SER A 134 39.43 -8.33 -18.44
N VAL A 135 39.24 -9.56 -18.93
CA VAL A 135 40.34 -10.48 -19.19
C VAL A 135 41.04 -9.95 -20.43
N SER A 136 42.14 -9.21 -20.24
CA SER A 136 43.07 -8.90 -21.32
C SER A 136 43.72 -10.21 -21.76
N LEU A 137 43.25 -10.76 -22.88
CA LEU A 137 43.98 -11.78 -23.60
C LEU A 137 45.26 -11.13 -24.15
N THR A 138 46.38 -11.29 -23.44
CA THR A 138 47.69 -11.06 -24.03
C THR A 138 47.96 -12.22 -24.97
N SER A 139 47.79 -11.98 -26.27
CA SER A 139 48.31 -12.83 -27.33
C SER A 139 49.83 -12.89 -27.24
N ALA A 140 50.37 -14.11 -27.15
CA ALA A 140 51.77 -14.42 -27.44
C ALA A 140 51.95 -14.67 -28.95
#